data_AF-A0A7J6Q3H7-F1
#
_entry.id   AF-A0A7J6Q3H7-F1
#
_cell.length_a   1.000
_cell.length_b   1.000
_cell.length_c   1.000
_cell.angle_alpha   90.00
_cell.angle_beta   90.00
_cell.angle_gamma   90.00
#
_symmetry.space_group_name_H-M   'P 1'
#
loop_
_entity.id
_entity.type
_entity.pdbx_description
1 polymer ?
#
loop_
_entity_poly.entity_id
_entity_poly.type
_entity_poly.pdbx_seq_one_letter_code
_entity_poly.pdbx_strand_id
1 'polypeptide(L)'
;MAAATGLVKSIHSDVAVYDLAAGKSTPQFMEEARKTNKSLRYDSEYRRRLELLQDFEFPTTSTTVRVSPDGSCILATGVYPPEIRLYETAELGLKCARRLDQEAIDAIFLGGDYKKLAILGSDRTIEFHAQYGKHHTLREIPKFGRNLQYDRNTCLLYVTSSTNEIYRLDLEE
;
A
#
# COMPACT_ATOMS: atom_id res chain seq x y z
N MET A 1 16.36 -20.48 -25.21
CA MET A 1 14.95 -20.95 -25.28
C MET A 1 14.25 -20.45 -24.02
N ALA A 2 13.58 -19.30 -24.09
CA ALA A 2 12.89 -18.70 -22.96
C ALA A 2 11.58 -19.46 -22.72
N ALA A 3 11.39 -19.99 -21.52
CA ALA A 3 10.22 -20.78 -21.16
C ALA A 3 8.96 -19.92 -21.19
N ALA A 4 7.90 -20.52 -21.73
CA ALA A 4 6.59 -19.95 -21.98
C ALA A 4 5.74 -19.83 -20.70
N THR A 5 6.17 -19.00 -19.77
CA THR A 5 5.37 -18.57 -18.61
C THR A 5 5.22 -17.06 -18.70
N GLY A 6 4.03 -16.51 -18.42
CA GLY A 6 3.77 -15.06 -18.44
C GLY A 6 4.50 -14.25 -17.35
N LEU A 7 5.64 -14.76 -16.87
CA LEU A 7 6.51 -14.18 -15.87
C LEU A 7 7.67 -13.50 -16.57
N VAL A 8 7.90 -12.22 -16.29
CA VAL A 8 9.09 -11.54 -16.78
C VAL A 8 10.25 -12.00 -15.91
N LYS A 9 11.11 -12.84 -16.49
CA LYS A 9 12.35 -13.30 -15.85
C LYS A 9 13.45 -12.30 -16.16
N SER A 10 13.89 -11.54 -15.16
CA SER A 10 15.15 -10.79 -15.23
C SER A 10 16.26 -11.61 -14.59
N ILE A 11 17.45 -11.57 -15.18
CA ILE A 11 18.63 -12.22 -14.62
C ILE A 11 19.54 -11.10 -14.15
N HIS A 12 19.76 -11.02 -12.85
CA HIS A 12 20.71 -10.08 -12.26
C HIS A 12 21.76 -10.88 -11.51
N SER A 13 23.03 -10.71 -11.90
CA SER A 13 24.17 -11.33 -11.21
C SER A 13 24.00 -12.84 -10.97
N ASP A 14 23.67 -13.59 -12.03
CA ASP A 14 23.40 -15.05 -12.01
C ASP A 14 22.20 -15.53 -11.17
N VAL A 15 21.43 -14.63 -10.56
CA VAL A 15 20.18 -14.97 -9.87
C VAL A 15 18.98 -14.63 -10.75
N ALA A 16 18.06 -15.61 -10.87
CA ALA A 16 16.80 -15.41 -11.56
C ALA A 16 15.82 -14.64 -10.66
N VAL A 17 15.42 -13.45 -11.10
CA VAL A 17 14.36 -12.64 -10.48
C VAL A 17 13.12 -12.76 -11.34
N TYR A 18 11.98 -13.01 -10.70
CA TYR A 18 10.69 -13.16 -11.37
C TYR A 18 9.81 -11.98 -10.99
N ASP A 19 9.41 -11.20 -11.99
CA ASP A 19 8.39 -10.18 -11.80
C ASP A 19 7.01 -10.81 -12.05
N LEU A 20 6.19 -10.77 -11.01
CA LEU A 20 4.84 -11.35 -10.94
C LEU A 20 3.76 -10.31 -11.21
N ALA A 21 4.11 -9.01 -11.17
CA ALA A 21 3.20 -7.89 -11.36
C ALA A 21 3.49 -7.12 -12.66
N ALA A 22 4.54 -7.48 -13.40
CA ALA A 22 4.82 -6.93 -14.72
C ALA A 22 3.75 -7.33 -15.74
N GLY A 23 2.74 -6.48 -15.90
CA GLY A 23 1.71 -6.66 -16.91
C GLY A 23 0.57 -5.67 -16.78
N LYS A 24 -0.32 -5.67 -17.77
CA LYS A 24 -1.59 -4.96 -17.68
C LYS A 24 -2.48 -5.66 -16.67
N SER A 25 -3.16 -4.88 -15.84
CA SER A 25 -4.14 -5.42 -14.91
C SER A 25 -5.40 -5.90 -15.65
N THR A 26 -6.15 -6.83 -15.08
CA THR A 26 -7.44 -7.33 -15.59
C THR A 26 -8.39 -6.19 -16.01
N PRO A 27 -8.61 -5.13 -15.20
CA PRO A 27 -9.42 -3.99 -15.63
C PRO A 27 -8.89 -3.31 -16.89
N GLN A 28 -7.57 -3.13 -17.03
CA GLN A 28 -6.99 -2.52 -18.24
C GLN A 28 -7.30 -3.35 -19.50
N PHE A 29 -7.16 -4.68 -19.42
CA PHE A 29 -7.56 -5.57 -20.52
C PHE A 29 -9.05 -5.45 -20.87
N MET A 30 -9.91 -5.37 -19.85
CA MET A 30 -11.35 -5.20 -20.06
C MET A 30 -11.68 -3.86 -20.72
N GLU A 31 -11.01 -2.78 -20.35
CA GLU A 31 -11.18 -1.48 -20.99
C GLU A 31 -10.73 -1.46 -22.45
N GLU A 32 -9.57 -2.03 -22.76
CA GLU A 32 -9.07 -2.12 -24.13
C GLU A 32 -10.00 -2.95 -25.03
N ALA A 33 -10.53 -4.06 -24.48
CA ALA A 33 -11.51 -4.89 -25.18
C ALA A 33 -12.81 -4.13 -25.49
N ARG A 34 -13.30 -3.33 -24.53
CA ARG A 34 -14.47 -2.45 -24.72
C ARG A 34 -14.20 -1.37 -25.77
N LYS A 35 -13.04 -0.72 -25.72
CA LYS A 35 -12.67 0.34 -26.69
C LYS A 35 -12.51 -0.22 -28.10
N THR A 36 -11.98 -1.43 -28.24
CA THR A 36 -11.64 -2.02 -29.55
C THR A 36 -12.72 -2.97 -30.07
N ASN A 37 -13.79 -3.25 -29.29
CA ASN A 37 -14.78 -4.29 -29.56
C ASN A 37 -14.15 -5.66 -29.91
N LYS A 38 -12.98 -5.97 -29.33
CA LYS A 38 -12.26 -7.22 -29.57
C LYS A 38 -12.53 -8.22 -28.47
N SER A 39 -12.69 -9.49 -28.85
CA SER A 39 -12.83 -10.57 -27.87
C SER A 39 -11.47 -10.89 -27.22
N LEU A 40 -11.38 -10.75 -25.90
CA LEU A 40 -10.21 -11.20 -25.11
C LEU A 40 -9.99 -12.71 -25.15
N ARG A 41 -10.97 -13.48 -25.66
CA ARG A 41 -10.89 -14.93 -25.74
C ARG A 41 -9.65 -15.40 -26.49
N TYR A 42 -9.22 -14.73 -27.55
CA TYR A 42 -8.10 -15.18 -28.38
C TYR A 42 -6.76 -14.54 -27.98
N ASP A 43 -6.75 -13.62 -27.03
CA ASP A 43 -5.55 -12.93 -26.60
C ASP A 43 -4.70 -13.85 -25.70
N SER A 44 -3.48 -14.15 -26.14
CA SER A 44 -2.55 -15.00 -25.42
C SER A 44 -2.01 -14.34 -24.15
N GLU A 45 -1.89 -13.01 -24.12
CA GLU A 45 -1.41 -12.26 -22.95
C GLU A 45 -2.47 -12.32 -21.85
N TYR A 46 -3.73 -12.06 -22.21
CA TYR A 46 -4.86 -12.15 -21.28
C TYR A 46 -5.00 -13.55 -20.67
N ARG A 47 -4.79 -14.62 -21.45
CA ARG A 47 -4.88 -16.01 -20.97
C ARG A 47 -3.73 -16.44 -20.06
N ARG A 48 -2.54 -15.83 -20.20
CA ARG A 48 -1.34 -16.19 -19.45
C ARG A 48 -1.07 -15.26 -18.27
N ARG A 49 -1.90 -14.24 -18.07
CA ARG A 49 -1.74 -13.27 -16.99
C ARG A 49 -1.83 -13.97 -15.64
N LEU A 50 -1.00 -13.50 -14.72
CA LEU A 50 -0.99 -13.93 -13.34
C LEU A 50 -1.15 -12.68 -12.50
N GLU A 51 -2.27 -12.56 -11.80
CA GLU A 51 -2.49 -11.50 -10.81
C GLU A 51 -2.55 -12.16 -9.44
N LEU A 52 -1.61 -11.78 -8.56
CA LEU A 52 -1.57 -12.32 -7.20
C LEU A 52 -2.55 -11.59 -6.29
N LEU A 53 -2.58 -10.26 -6.36
CA LEU A 53 -3.49 -9.41 -5.60
C LEU A 53 -4.35 -8.64 -6.59
N GLN A 54 -5.67 -8.76 -6.42
CA GLN A 54 -6.61 -8.05 -7.27
C GLN A 54 -6.51 -6.52 -7.01
N ASP A 55 -6.48 -5.75 -8.10
CA ASP A 55 -6.51 -4.27 -8.08
C ASP A 55 -5.41 -3.63 -7.20
N PHE A 56 -4.22 -4.25 -7.19
CA PHE A 56 -3.02 -3.73 -6.51
C PHE A 56 -2.29 -2.66 -7.33
N GLU A 57 -3.04 -1.65 -7.80
CA GLU A 57 -2.54 -0.55 -8.63
C GLU A 57 -3.17 0.77 -8.20
N PHE A 58 -2.38 1.85 -8.20
CA PHE A 58 -2.87 3.20 -7.96
C PHE A 58 -2.91 4.00 -9.26
N PRO A 59 -3.89 4.90 -9.46
CA PRO A 59 -4.02 5.68 -10.70
C PRO A 59 -2.81 6.54 -11.06
N THR A 60 -2.02 6.96 -10.06
CA THR A 60 -0.87 7.85 -10.27
C THR A 60 0.40 7.21 -9.71
N THR A 61 0.54 7.16 -8.40
CA THR A 61 1.74 6.67 -7.73
C THR A 61 1.37 6.23 -6.33
N SER A 62 2.06 5.20 -5.84
CA SER A 62 2.03 4.79 -4.43
C SER A 62 3.22 5.36 -3.68
N THR A 63 3.02 5.75 -2.42
CA THR A 63 4.11 6.30 -1.59
C THR A 63 4.72 5.23 -0.70
N THR A 64 3.90 4.49 0.03
CA THR A 64 4.36 3.48 1.00
C THR A 64 3.56 2.20 0.91
N VAL A 65 4.25 1.10 1.19
CA VAL A 65 3.67 -0.23 1.37
C VAL A 65 4.19 -0.80 2.68
N ARG A 66 3.28 -1.29 3.52
CA ARG A 66 3.60 -1.99 4.77
C ARG A 66 2.84 -3.29 4.84
N VAL A 67 3.47 -4.31 5.41
CA VAL A 67 2.81 -5.56 5.74
C VAL A 67 2.54 -5.57 7.23
N SER A 68 1.38 -6.09 7.62
CA SER A 68 1.05 -6.26 9.03
C SER A 68 2.00 -7.26 9.69
N PRO A 69 2.23 -7.16 11.01
CA PRO A 69 3.19 -8.02 11.70
C PRO A 69 2.85 -9.51 11.66
N ASP A 70 1.56 -9.84 11.54
CA ASP A 70 1.05 -11.19 11.36
C ASP A 70 1.08 -11.68 9.90
N GLY A 71 1.39 -10.80 8.94
CA GLY A 71 1.39 -11.11 7.51
C GLY A 71 0.00 -11.24 6.87
N SER A 72 -1.09 -10.97 7.60
CA SER A 72 -2.46 -11.14 7.11
C SER A 72 -2.92 -10.00 6.19
N CYS A 73 -2.34 -8.81 6.34
CA CYS A 73 -2.80 -7.60 5.67
C CYS A 73 -1.63 -6.82 5.06
N ILE A 74 -1.89 -6.19 3.92
CA ILE A 74 -0.96 -5.27 3.25
C ILE A 74 -1.62 -3.91 3.16
N LEU A 75 -0.94 -2.90 3.68
CA LEU A 75 -1.32 -1.49 3.59
C LEU A 75 -0.56 -0.86 2.44
N ALA A 76 -1.26 -0.15 1.57
CA ALA A 76 -0.66 0.67 0.53
C ALA A 76 -1.30 2.05 0.49
N THR A 77 -0.50 3.07 0.26
CA THR A 77 -0.94 4.47 0.21
C THR A 77 -0.76 5.04 -1.19
N GLY A 78 -1.76 5.76 -1.68
CA GLY A 78 -1.78 6.40 -3.00
C GLY A 78 -1.76 7.93 -2.90
N VAL A 79 -1.14 8.57 -3.90
CA VAL A 79 -1.00 10.05 -3.96
C VAL A 79 -2.28 10.73 -4.45
N TYR A 80 -2.90 10.22 -5.53
CA TYR A 80 -4.06 10.87 -6.15
C TYR A 80 -5.13 9.86 -6.64
N PRO A 81 -6.41 10.03 -6.23
CA PRO A 81 -6.80 10.80 -5.04
C PRO A 81 -6.08 10.24 -3.80
N PRO A 82 -5.79 11.06 -2.77
CA PRO A 82 -5.11 10.58 -1.58
C PRO A 82 -5.97 9.52 -0.90
N GLU A 83 -5.48 8.28 -0.88
CA GLU A 83 -6.21 7.14 -0.38
C GLU A 83 -5.30 6.08 0.21
N ILE A 84 -5.87 5.29 1.10
CA ILE A 84 -5.26 4.11 1.70
C ILE A 84 -6.05 2.90 1.26
N ARG A 85 -5.34 1.89 0.80
CA ARG A 85 -5.90 0.59 0.47
C ARG A 85 -5.31 -0.47 1.39
N LEU A 86 -6.19 -1.26 1.98
CA LEU A 86 -5.86 -2.43 2.78
C LEU A 86 -6.23 -3.68 1.98
N TYR A 87 -5.26 -4.54 1.75
CA TYR A 87 -5.40 -5.80 1.06
C TYR A 87 -5.26 -6.95 2.05
N GLU A 88 -6.08 -7.99 1.89
CA GLU A 88 -6.01 -9.19 2.72
C GLU A 88 -5.30 -10.31 1.97
N THR A 89 -4.31 -10.94 2.60
CA THR A 89 -3.49 -11.97 1.96
C THR A 89 -4.21 -13.30 1.81
N ALA A 90 -5.19 -13.58 2.68
CA ALA A 90 -6.01 -14.80 2.61
C ALA A 90 -7.02 -14.77 1.44
N GLU A 91 -7.64 -13.61 1.21
CA GLU A 91 -8.65 -13.42 0.16
C GLU A 91 -8.05 -12.88 -1.16
N LEU A 92 -6.76 -12.50 -1.15
CA LEU A 92 -6.02 -11.98 -2.29
C LEU A 92 -6.67 -10.76 -2.95
N GLY A 93 -7.33 -9.92 -2.15
CA GLY A 93 -8.14 -8.81 -2.64
C GLY A 93 -8.14 -7.59 -1.73
N LEU A 94 -8.80 -6.54 -2.20
CA LEU A 94 -8.98 -5.29 -1.46
C LEU A 94 -10.03 -5.49 -0.37
N LYS A 95 -9.61 -5.37 0.89
CA LYS A 95 -10.48 -5.44 2.07
C LYS A 95 -11.22 -4.13 2.30
N CYS A 96 -10.49 -3.03 2.30
CA CYS A 96 -11.09 -1.70 2.37
C CYS A 96 -10.20 -0.63 1.74
N ALA A 97 -10.83 0.37 1.14
CA ALA A 97 -10.18 1.60 0.70
C ALA A 97 -10.79 2.79 1.44
N ARG A 98 -9.94 3.73 1.85
CA ARG A 98 -10.35 4.96 2.53
C ARG A 98 -9.68 6.14 1.86
N ARG A 99 -10.45 7.18 1.55
CA ARG A 99 -9.88 8.45 1.12
C ARG A 99 -9.38 9.21 2.34
N LEU A 100 -8.24 9.85 2.17
CA LEU A 100 -7.67 10.74 3.16
C LEU A 100 -7.97 12.17 2.77
N ASP A 101 -7.96 13.05 3.77
CA ASP A 101 -8.06 14.49 3.53
C ASP A 101 -6.78 15.02 2.84
N GLN A 102 -5.67 14.30 3.02
CA GLN A 102 -4.34 14.70 2.55
C GLN A 102 -3.47 13.49 2.18
N GLU A 103 -2.40 13.75 1.45
CA GLU A 103 -1.43 12.72 1.06
C GLU A 103 -0.74 12.12 2.30
N ALA A 104 -0.69 10.79 2.36
CA ALA A 104 0.06 10.05 3.36
C ALA A 104 1.54 9.94 2.95
N ILE A 105 2.42 10.50 3.79
CA ILE A 105 3.86 10.35 3.67
C ILE A 105 4.28 8.94 4.09
N ASP A 106 3.79 8.48 5.23
CA ASP A 106 4.06 7.16 5.78
C ASP A 106 2.85 6.68 6.58
N ALA A 107 2.71 5.37 6.71
CA ALA A 107 1.65 4.77 7.50
C ALA A 107 2.15 3.47 8.14
N ILE A 108 1.66 3.15 9.35
CA ILE A 108 2.09 1.96 10.10
C ILE A 108 0.94 1.30 10.84
N PHE A 109 1.05 -0.01 11.02
CA PHE A 109 0.17 -0.78 11.89
C PHE A 109 0.57 -0.60 13.36
N LEU A 110 -0.39 -0.21 14.19
CA LEU A 110 -0.21 -0.16 15.64
C LEU A 110 -0.50 -1.53 16.28
N GLY A 111 -1.36 -2.33 15.65
CA GLY A 111 -1.67 -3.69 16.10
C GLY A 111 -0.85 -4.77 15.38
N GLY A 112 -1.11 -6.03 15.74
CA GLY A 112 -0.80 -7.18 14.87
C GLY A 112 -1.67 -7.19 13.61
N ASP A 113 -2.88 -6.63 13.70
CA ASP A 113 -3.89 -6.62 12.64
C ASP A 113 -4.03 -5.22 11.99
N TYR A 114 -4.89 -5.12 10.97
CA TYR A 114 -5.31 -3.87 10.32
C TYR A 114 -6.21 -2.95 11.18
N LYS A 115 -6.56 -3.38 12.40
CA LYS A 115 -7.60 -2.72 13.22
C LYS A 115 -7.25 -1.31 13.66
N LYS A 116 -5.96 -1.04 13.87
CA LYS A 116 -5.42 0.26 14.32
C LYS A 116 -4.25 0.65 13.43
N LEU A 117 -4.35 1.81 12.82
CA LEU A 117 -3.34 2.38 11.95
C LEU A 117 -2.98 3.79 12.43
N ALA A 118 -1.71 4.15 12.29
CA ALA A 118 -1.26 5.53 12.38
C ALA A 118 -0.74 5.97 11.01
N ILE A 119 -1.18 7.14 10.57
CA ILE A 119 -0.90 7.69 9.25
C ILE A 119 -0.29 9.06 9.45
N LEU A 120 0.84 9.31 8.82
CA LEU A 120 1.51 10.59 8.82
C LEU A 120 1.11 11.36 7.56
N GLY A 121 0.36 12.44 7.75
CA GLY A 121 -0.07 13.33 6.69
C GLY A 121 1.02 14.32 6.27
N SER A 122 0.86 14.90 5.08
CA SER A 122 1.80 15.88 4.54
C SER A 122 1.76 17.25 5.22
N ASP A 123 0.69 17.58 5.94
CA ASP A 123 0.54 18.87 6.66
C ASP A 123 1.06 18.90 8.11
N ARG A 124 1.83 17.88 8.53
CA ARG A 124 2.28 17.67 9.93
C ARG A 124 1.21 17.13 10.87
N THR A 125 0.14 16.54 10.34
CA THR A 125 -0.82 15.78 11.13
C THR A 125 -0.44 14.31 11.23
N ILE A 126 -0.81 13.71 12.36
CA ILE A 126 -0.87 12.26 12.52
C ILE A 126 -2.34 11.89 12.66
N GLU A 127 -2.84 11.06 11.75
CA GLU A 127 -4.17 10.51 11.82
C GLU A 127 -4.14 9.09 12.38
N PHE A 128 -4.97 8.84 13.38
CA PHE A 128 -5.21 7.51 13.91
C PHE A 128 -6.50 6.97 13.34
N HIS A 129 -6.42 5.81 12.72
CA HIS A 129 -7.53 5.13 12.09
C HIS A 129 -7.82 3.84 12.84
N ALA A 130 -9.09 3.63 13.18
CA ALA A 130 -9.63 2.38 13.70
C ALA A 130 -10.42 1.65 12.61
N GLN A 131 -10.97 0.47 12.92
CA GLN A 131 -11.81 -0.29 11.99
C GLN A 131 -13.01 0.51 11.45
N TYR A 132 -13.60 1.39 12.27
CA TYR A 132 -14.75 2.20 11.89
C TYR A 132 -14.39 3.50 11.17
N GLY A 133 -13.11 3.81 10.96
CA GLY A 133 -12.67 5.01 10.26
C GLY A 133 -11.65 5.84 11.04
N LYS A 134 -11.66 7.15 10.79
CA LYS A 134 -10.80 8.15 11.45
C LYS A 134 -11.23 8.29 12.92
N HIS A 135 -10.33 7.94 13.83
CA HIS A 135 -10.58 8.00 15.27
C HIS A 135 -10.13 9.33 15.86
N HIS A 136 -8.87 9.70 15.60
CA HIS A 136 -8.27 10.91 16.16
C HIS A 136 -7.29 11.55 15.18
N THR A 137 -7.08 12.85 15.31
CA THR A 137 -6.10 13.59 14.51
C THR A 137 -5.29 14.46 15.43
N LEU A 138 -4.00 14.15 15.55
CA LEU A 138 -3.05 14.99 16.26
C LEU A 138 -2.48 16.00 15.26
N ARG A 139 -2.70 17.28 15.53
CA ARG A 139 -2.27 18.39 14.67
C ARG A 139 -1.17 19.21 15.33
N GLU A 140 -0.08 18.58 15.76
CA GLU A 140 0.99 19.29 16.47
C GLU A 140 2.38 18.65 16.34
N ILE A 141 2.75 18.10 15.16
CA ILE A 141 4.19 17.88 14.93
C ILE A 141 4.81 19.25 14.59
N PRO A 142 5.79 19.77 15.36
CA PRO A 142 6.34 21.10 15.13
C PRO A 142 6.97 21.24 13.73
N LYS A 143 7.47 20.14 13.17
CA LYS A 143 8.17 20.05 11.88
C LYS A 143 7.56 18.97 11.00
N PHE A 144 7.84 19.03 9.71
CA PHE A 144 7.38 18.02 8.74
C PHE A 144 8.00 16.66 9.04
N GLY A 145 7.14 15.68 9.28
CA GLY A 145 7.53 14.29 9.47
C GLY A 145 7.95 13.65 8.14
N ARG A 146 8.85 12.67 8.20
CA ARG A 146 9.34 11.93 7.04
C ARG A 146 9.11 10.43 7.15
N ASN A 147 9.19 9.88 8.35
CA ASN A 147 8.97 8.47 8.60
C ASN A 147 8.31 8.27 9.97
N LEU A 148 7.58 7.17 10.09
CA LEU A 148 6.82 6.80 11.27
C LEU A 148 7.20 5.39 11.72
N GLN A 149 7.58 5.23 12.99
CA GLN A 149 7.91 3.93 13.58
C GLN A 149 7.20 3.74 14.91
N TYR A 150 6.63 2.57 15.13
CA TYR A 150 5.91 2.22 16.36
C TYR A 150 6.61 1.09 17.10
N ASP A 151 6.82 1.27 18.41
CA ASP A 151 7.25 0.22 19.32
C ASP A 151 6.05 -0.31 20.12
N ARG A 152 5.77 -1.61 19.95
CA ARG A 152 4.63 -2.28 20.60
C ARG A 152 4.86 -2.55 22.07
N ASN A 153 6.12 -2.69 22.49
CA ASN A 153 6.43 -3.09 23.86
C ASN A 153 6.23 -1.92 24.82
N THR A 154 6.62 -0.72 24.39
CA THR A 154 6.51 0.50 25.19
C THR A 154 5.31 1.36 24.80
N CYS A 155 4.53 0.95 23.79
CA CYS A 155 3.43 1.73 23.22
C CYS A 155 3.83 3.13 22.70
N LEU A 156 5.06 3.28 22.20
CA LEU A 156 5.59 4.57 21.76
C LEU A 156 5.62 4.70 20.25
N LEU A 157 5.16 5.86 19.77
CA LEU A 157 5.24 6.24 18.37
C LEU A 157 6.36 7.26 18.17
N TYR A 158 7.33 6.90 17.34
CA TYR A 158 8.44 7.75 16.96
C TYR A 158 8.19 8.36 15.57
N VAL A 159 8.33 9.67 15.49
CA VAL A 159 8.22 10.42 14.25
C VAL A 159 9.56 11.05 13.95
N THR A 160 10.18 10.66 12.84
CA THR A 160 11.38 11.35 12.36
C THR A 160 10.96 12.59 11.59
N SER A 161 11.58 13.72 11.93
CA SER A 161 11.29 14.99 11.28
C SER A 161 12.33 15.32 10.22
N SER A 162 12.10 16.38 9.45
CA SER A 162 13.10 16.96 8.55
C SER A 162 14.29 17.60 9.28
N THR A 163 14.23 17.72 10.61
CA THR A 163 15.25 18.33 11.47
C THR A 163 15.98 17.29 12.30
N ASN A 164 16.99 17.70 13.09
CA ASN A 164 17.77 16.81 13.96
C ASN A 164 17.02 16.36 15.23
N GLU A 165 15.69 16.41 15.22
CA GLU A 165 14.82 16.07 16.35
C GLU A 165 13.92 14.90 15.98
N ILE A 166 13.76 13.97 16.92
CA ILE A 166 12.82 12.86 16.82
C ILE A 166 11.74 13.10 17.86
N TYR A 167 10.49 13.14 17.42
CA TYR A 167 9.35 13.32 18.31
C TYR A 167 8.87 11.95 18.78
N ARG A 168 8.69 11.81 20.09
CA ARG A 168 8.11 10.62 20.74
C ARG A 168 6.70 10.98 21.19
N LEU A 169 5.72 10.18 20.80
CA LEU A 169 4.36 10.25 21.29
C LEU A 169 4.04 8.98 22.06
N ASP A 170 3.43 9.16 23.23
CA ASP A 170 2.90 8.05 24.02
C ASP A 170 1.46 7.76 23.59
N LEU A 171 1.12 6.49 23.43
CA LEU A 171 -0.22 6.03 23.00
C LEU A 171 -0.93 5.24 24.10
N GLU A 172 -0.40 5.20 25.32
CA GLU A 172 -1.01 4.48 26.45
C GLU A 172 -2.20 5.26 27.05
N GLU A 173 -2.20 6.58 26.95
CA GLU A 173 -3.30 7.48 27.38
C GLU A 173 -4.35 7.70 26.28
#